data_AF-A0A524C3Y3-F1
#
_entry.id   AF-A0A524C3Y3-F1
#
_cell.length_a   1.000
_cell.length_b   1.000
_cell.length_c   1.000
_cell.angle_alpha   90.00
_cell.angle_beta   90.00
_cell.angle_gamma   90.00
#
_symmetry.space_group_name_H-M   'P 1'
#
loop_
_entity.id
_entity.type
_entity.pdbx_description
1 polymer ?
#
loop_
_entity_poly.entity_id
_entity_poly.type
_entity_poly.pdbx_seq_one_letter_code
_entity_poly.pdbx_strand_id
1 'polypeptide(L)'
;MSLQERFEKFKNKKHLISELNLYKTLIKKKRDQKDYSSALEKLKSALILINENQEKFDLVQERHELESLRFEIKSEIMDNRRKFLRRFHGLLNERLTKENLEGFCKLLTMLKVQIDNNLEQLNLHDIRSEINTYFKYIKKLYAVLSSYQILTYNTASNQILRLASELKRFNYPNLRRFTYSLYNELLHLKLNEVSKRHERIKLHKLSQILTIDPENLTELIDKLIKKDTSPIKYYIPKTQEIVFN
;
A
#
# COMPACT_ATOMS: atom_id res chain seq x y z
N MET A 1 -35.45 20.39 25.26
CA MET A 1 -35.39 19.50 26.45
C MET A 1 -34.05 19.70 27.12
N SER A 2 -34.06 20.15 28.38
CA SER A 2 -32.83 20.36 29.16
C SER A 2 -32.26 19.01 29.63
N LEU A 3 -30.96 18.97 29.96
CA LEU A 3 -30.30 17.78 30.54
C LEU A 3 -30.98 17.33 31.84
N GLN A 4 -31.53 18.26 32.63
CA GLN A 4 -32.25 17.97 33.88
C GLN A 4 -33.59 17.24 33.66
N GLU A 5 -34.31 17.50 32.56
CA GLU A 5 -35.56 16.79 32.23
C GLU A 5 -35.33 15.31 31.84
N ARG A 6 -34.10 14.92 31.48
CA ARG A 6 -33.73 13.51 31.30
C ARG A 6 -33.38 12.80 32.61
N PHE A 7 -32.94 13.52 33.65
CA PHE A 7 -32.52 12.92 34.93
C PHE A 7 -33.69 12.42 35.78
N GLU A 8 -34.92 12.91 35.54
CA GLU A 8 -36.15 12.42 36.21
C GLU A 8 -36.87 11.29 35.44
N LYS A 9 -36.37 10.86 34.27
CA LYS A 9 -37.15 9.99 33.36
C LYS A 9 -37.39 8.58 33.87
N PHE A 10 -36.51 8.04 34.71
CA PHE A 10 -36.63 6.66 35.20
C PHE A 10 -36.99 6.63 36.69
N LYS A 11 -38.28 6.43 36.96
CA LYS A 11 -38.80 6.25 38.32
C LYS A 11 -38.38 4.91 38.97
N ASN A 12 -37.89 3.93 38.19
CA ASN A 12 -37.50 2.61 38.69
C ASN A 12 -36.46 1.93 37.77
N LYS A 13 -35.50 1.20 38.34
CA LYS A 13 -34.48 0.37 37.67
C LYS A 13 -35.05 -0.50 36.55
N LYS A 14 -36.25 -1.08 36.74
CA LYS A 14 -36.90 -1.92 35.72
C LYS A 14 -37.13 -1.22 34.39
N HIS A 15 -37.51 0.06 34.41
CA HIS A 15 -37.72 0.83 33.17
C HIS A 15 -36.40 1.09 32.45
N LEU A 16 -35.33 1.40 33.20
CA LEU A 16 -34.00 1.60 32.65
C LEU A 16 -33.45 0.32 32.01
N ILE A 17 -33.61 -0.84 32.68
CA ILE A 17 -33.21 -2.14 32.13
C ILE A 17 -33.98 -2.46 30.84
N SER A 18 -35.29 -2.18 30.80
CA SER A 18 -36.10 -2.36 29.59
C SER A 18 -35.57 -1.54 28.41
N GLU A 19 -35.23 -0.28 28.65
CA GLU A 19 -34.66 0.59 27.62
C GLU A 19 -33.27 0.10 27.16
N LEU A 20 -32.41 -0.30 28.10
CA LEU A 20 -31.10 -0.89 27.77
C LEU A 20 -31.25 -2.19 26.95
N ASN A 21 -32.26 -3.02 27.22
CA ASN A 21 -32.55 -4.22 26.44
C ASN A 21 -33.05 -3.89 25.03
N LEU A 22 -33.82 -2.81 24.87
CA LEU A 22 -34.19 -2.28 23.55
C LEU A 22 -32.94 -1.83 22.78
N TYR A 23 -32.02 -1.10 23.42
CA TYR A 23 -30.72 -0.75 22.82
C TYR A 23 -29.93 -1.99 22.39
N LYS A 24 -29.77 -2.99 23.27
CA LYS A 24 -29.07 -4.25 22.95
C LYS A 24 -29.67 -4.93 21.71
N THR A 25 -31.01 -4.98 21.63
CA THR A 25 -31.72 -5.60 20.50
C THR A 25 -31.46 -4.83 19.20
N LEU A 26 -31.49 -3.50 19.26
CA LEU A 26 -31.18 -2.65 18.10
C LEU A 26 -29.71 -2.76 17.68
N ILE A 27 -28.77 -2.84 18.64
CA ILE A 27 -27.34 -3.02 18.37
C ILE A 27 -27.10 -4.35 17.66
N LYS A 28 -27.66 -5.46 18.18
CA LYS A 28 -27.55 -6.78 17.54
C LYS A 28 -28.12 -6.79 16.13
N LYS A 29 -29.33 -6.24 15.95
CA LYS A 29 -29.95 -6.10 14.62
C LYS A 29 -29.06 -5.33 13.64
N LYS A 30 -28.42 -4.25 14.09
CA LYS A 30 -27.50 -3.45 13.25
C LYS A 30 -26.21 -4.19 12.93
N ARG A 31 -25.66 -4.93 13.89
CA ARG A 31 -24.52 -5.82 13.67
C ARG A 31 -24.84 -6.90 12.63
N ASP A 32 -26.00 -7.56 12.73
CA ASP A 32 -26.44 -8.59 11.78
C ASP A 32 -26.59 -8.03 10.36
N GLN A 33 -27.03 -6.78 10.25
CA GLN A 33 -27.09 -6.02 8.98
C GLN A 33 -25.72 -5.51 8.50
N LYS A 34 -24.64 -5.76 9.24
CA LYS A 34 -23.27 -5.26 9.01
C LYS A 34 -23.16 -3.73 9.03
N ASP A 35 -24.14 -3.05 9.61
CA ASP A 35 -24.15 -1.61 9.83
C ASP A 35 -23.44 -1.29 11.15
N TYR A 36 -22.12 -1.56 11.18
CA TYR A 36 -21.33 -1.46 12.41
C TYR A 36 -21.22 -0.03 12.94
N SER A 37 -21.23 0.98 12.06
CA SER A 37 -21.22 2.39 12.47
C SER A 37 -22.45 2.73 13.30
N SER A 38 -23.65 2.39 12.80
CA SER A 38 -24.88 2.58 13.56
C SER A 38 -24.94 1.74 14.82
N ALA A 39 -24.40 0.51 14.80
CA ALA A 39 -24.32 -0.35 15.98
C ALA A 39 -23.45 0.29 17.08
N LEU A 40 -22.28 0.82 16.73
CA LEU A 40 -21.36 1.48 17.66
C LEU A 40 -21.91 2.79 18.21
N GLU A 41 -22.61 3.60 17.40
CA GLU A 41 -23.29 4.81 17.87
C GLU A 41 -24.39 4.48 18.88
N LYS A 42 -25.21 3.45 18.61
CA LYS A 42 -26.22 2.99 19.57
C LYS A 42 -25.61 2.45 20.86
N LEU A 43 -24.48 1.74 20.75
CA LEU A 43 -23.74 1.25 21.90
C LEU A 43 -23.20 2.39 22.75
N LYS A 44 -22.67 3.45 22.11
CA LYS A 44 -22.23 4.68 22.80
C LYS A 44 -23.38 5.33 23.55
N SER A 45 -24.55 5.48 22.92
CA SER A 45 -25.74 6.02 23.60
C SER A 45 -26.17 5.17 24.81
N ALA A 46 -26.14 3.85 24.69
CA ALA A 46 -26.50 2.94 25.78
C ALA A 46 -25.48 2.99 26.95
N LEU A 47 -24.18 3.12 26.64
CA LEU A 47 -23.15 3.30 27.67
C LEU A 47 -23.26 4.66 28.38
N ILE A 48 -23.61 5.73 27.66
CA ILE A 48 -23.89 7.05 28.27
C ILE A 48 -25.06 6.91 29.25
N LEU A 49 -26.13 6.25 28.85
CA LEU A 49 -27.30 6.04 29.69
C LEU A 49 -26.97 5.27 30.99
N ILE A 50 -26.08 4.27 30.92
CA ILE A 50 -25.56 3.57 32.10
C ILE A 50 -24.78 4.53 33.00
N ASN A 51 -23.82 5.27 32.44
CA ASN A 51 -22.98 6.18 33.22
C ASN A 51 -23.82 7.25 33.95
N GLU A 52 -24.86 7.78 33.30
CA GLU A 52 -25.78 8.77 33.88
C GLU A 52 -26.62 8.22 35.04
N ASN A 53 -26.79 6.90 35.15
CA ASN A 53 -27.69 6.27 36.13
C ASN A 53 -27.00 5.32 37.11
N GLN A 54 -25.68 5.09 36.97
CA GLN A 54 -24.91 4.15 37.78
C GLN A 54 -24.89 4.51 39.28
N GLU A 55 -24.92 5.81 39.61
CA GLU A 55 -24.96 6.27 41.01
C GLU A 55 -26.29 5.94 41.69
N LYS A 56 -27.38 5.84 40.90
CA LYS A 56 -28.74 5.55 41.40
C LYS A 56 -29.08 4.07 41.36
N PHE A 57 -28.53 3.33 40.40
CA PHE A 57 -28.82 1.92 40.18
C PHE A 57 -27.52 1.15 39.91
N ASP A 58 -27.35 0.00 40.56
CA ASP A 58 -26.26 -0.92 40.22
C ASP A 58 -26.48 -1.56 38.84
N LEU A 59 -25.72 -1.10 37.84
CA LEU A 59 -25.79 -1.53 36.43
C LEU A 59 -24.50 -2.21 35.94
N VAL A 60 -23.71 -2.77 36.86
CA VAL A 60 -22.42 -3.40 36.53
C VAL A 60 -22.59 -4.51 35.49
N GLN A 61 -23.62 -5.34 35.63
CA GLN A 61 -23.89 -6.44 34.70
C GLN A 61 -24.27 -5.93 33.31
N GLU A 62 -25.18 -4.95 33.21
CA GLU A 62 -25.61 -4.39 31.93
C GLU A 62 -24.46 -3.70 31.19
N ARG A 63 -23.56 -3.04 31.94
CA ARG A 63 -22.34 -2.47 31.41
C ARG A 63 -21.44 -3.55 30.83
N HIS A 64 -21.23 -4.63 31.57
CA HIS A 64 -20.40 -5.73 31.10
C HIS A 64 -20.95 -6.35 29.81
N GLU A 65 -22.26 -6.56 29.71
CA GLU A 65 -22.90 -7.09 28.50
C GLU A 65 -22.73 -6.15 27.29
N LEU A 66 -22.86 -4.83 27.48
CA LEU A 66 -22.63 -3.86 26.41
C LEU A 66 -21.16 -3.80 25.98
N GLU A 67 -20.21 -3.86 26.91
CA GLU A 67 -18.79 -3.90 26.56
C GLU A 67 -18.41 -5.21 25.85
N SER A 68 -19.04 -6.35 26.19
CA SER A 68 -18.90 -7.60 25.44
C SER A 68 -19.36 -7.43 23.98
N LEU A 69 -20.56 -6.85 23.78
CA LEU A 69 -21.06 -6.55 22.43
C LEU A 69 -20.14 -5.61 21.66
N ARG A 70 -19.56 -4.62 22.34
CA ARG A 70 -18.61 -3.68 21.73
C ARG A 70 -17.35 -4.40 21.27
N PHE A 71 -16.82 -5.29 22.09
CA PHE A 71 -15.65 -6.09 21.78
C PHE A 71 -15.91 -6.98 20.56
N GLU A 72 -17.04 -7.68 20.53
CA GLU A 72 -17.44 -8.53 19.40
C GLU A 72 -17.53 -7.74 18.08
N ILE A 73 -18.24 -6.60 18.09
CA ILE A 73 -18.38 -5.73 16.91
C ILE A 73 -17.00 -5.25 16.42
N LYS A 74 -16.14 -4.80 17.35
CA LYS A 74 -14.78 -4.36 17.00
C LYS A 74 -13.94 -5.49 16.43
N SER A 75 -14.07 -6.71 16.97
CA SER A 75 -13.37 -7.88 16.45
C SER A 75 -13.79 -8.19 15.02
N GLU A 76 -15.09 -8.18 14.72
CA GLU A 76 -15.61 -8.39 13.37
C GLU A 76 -15.14 -7.33 12.38
N ILE A 77 -15.11 -6.06 12.79
CA ILE A 77 -14.53 -4.98 11.99
C ILE A 77 -13.06 -5.29 11.69
N MET A 78 -12.26 -5.62 12.71
CA MET A 78 -10.84 -5.92 12.54
C MET A 78 -10.59 -7.11 11.62
N ASP A 79 -11.37 -8.18 11.72
CA ASP A 79 -11.21 -9.35 10.87
C ASP A 79 -11.55 -9.06 9.41
N ASN A 80 -12.57 -8.22 9.16
CA ASN A 80 -12.87 -7.76 7.81
C ASN A 80 -11.80 -6.81 7.27
N ARG A 81 -11.28 -5.89 8.09
CA ARG A 81 -10.12 -5.03 7.72
C ARG A 81 -8.91 -5.87 7.32
N ARG A 82 -8.58 -6.91 8.09
CA ARG A 82 -7.48 -7.84 7.79
C ARG A 82 -7.64 -8.52 6.43
N LYS A 83 -8.86 -8.76 5.94
CA LYS A 83 -9.08 -9.32 4.60
C LYS A 83 -8.64 -8.32 3.51
N PHE A 84 -8.99 -7.04 3.65
CA PHE A 84 -8.57 -6.00 2.72
C PHE A 84 -7.05 -5.80 2.74
N LEU A 85 -6.44 -5.72 3.92
CA LEU A 85 -4.99 -5.63 4.07
C LEU A 85 -4.27 -6.80 3.41
N ARG A 86 -4.72 -8.04 3.67
CA ARG A 86 -4.13 -9.23 3.05
C ARG A 86 -4.21 -9.19 1.53
N ARG A 87 -5.34 -8.76 0.96
CA ARG A 87 -5.49 -8.64 -0.49
C ARG A 87 -4.58 -7.55 -1.06
N PHE A 88 -4.50 -6.39 -0.41
CA PHE A 88 -3.61 -5.32 -0.85
C PHE A 88 -2.14 -5.76 -0.80
N HIS A 89 -1.69 -6.33 0.33
CA HIS A 89 -0.33 -6.86 0.45
C HIS A 89 -0.05 -8.01 -0.54
N GLY A 90 -1.05 -8.84 -0.83
CA GLY A 90 -0.97 -9.85 -1.89
C GLY A 90 -0.59 -9.23 -3.23
N LEU A 91 -1.34 -8.20 -3.66
CA LEU A 91 -1.04 -7.42 -4.86
C LEU A 91 0.37 -6.82 -4.82
N LEU A 92 0.79 -6.23 -3.69
CA LEU A 92 2.12 -5.64 -3.55
C LEU A 92 3.27 -6.64 -3.74
N ASN A 93 3.01 -7.94 -3.57
CA ASN A 93 4.00 -9.00 -3.74
C ASN A 93 3.98 -9.65 -5.14
N GLU A 94 3.00 -9.33 -5.98
CA GLU A 94 2.94 -9.83 -7.35
C GLU A 94 4.12 -9.33 -8.20
N ARG A 95 4.56 -10.14 -9.15
CA ARG A 95 5.60 -9.71 -10.09
C ARG A 95 5.00 -8.79 -11.15
N LEU A 96 5.34 -7.51 -11.10
CA LEU A 96 4.95 -6.54 -12.13
C LEU A 96 5.88 -6.59 -13.35
N THR A 97 5.27 -6.47 -14.51
CA THR A 97 5.88 -6.45 -15.85
C THR A 97 5.10 -5.48 -16.73
N LYS A 98 5.56 -5.16 -17.94
CA LYS A 98 4.83 -4.26 -18.83
C LYS A 98 3.52 -4.88 -19.29
N GLU A 99 3.55 -6.18 -19.51
CA GLU A 99 2.47 -6.99 -20.08
C GLU A 99 1.31 -7.16 -19.10
N ASN A 100 1.60 -7.29 -17.80
CA ASN A 100 0.56 -7.49 -16.77
C ASN A 100 0.17 -6.22 -16.01
N LEU A 101 0.82 -5.08 -16.25
CA LEU A 101 0.57 -3.84 -15.49
C LEU A 101 -0.88 -3.37 -15.59
N GLU A 102 -1.49 -3.48 -16.76
CA GLU A 102 -2.90 -3.09 -16.94
C GLU A 102 -3.85 -4.00 -16.14
N GLY A 103 -3.65 -5.32 -16.22
CA GLY A 103 -4.42 -6.28 -15.44
C GLY A 103 -4.28 -6.07 -13.94
N PHE A 104 -3.06 -5.81 -13.48
CA PHE A 104 -2.80 -5.42 -12.11
C PHE A 104 -3.56 -4.14 -11.69
N CYS A 105 -3.56 -3.11 -12.54
CA CYS A 105 -4.28 -1.86 -12.26
C CYS A 105 -5.80 -2.08 -12.14
N LYS A 106 -6.37 -2.98 -12.95
CA LYS A 106 -7.78 -3.36 -12.83
C LYS A 106 -8.06 -4.02 -11.47
N LEU A 107 -7.23 -4.98 -11.04
CA LEU A 107 -7.37 -5.63 -9.73
C LEU A 107 -7.26 -4.65 -8.57
N LEU A 108 -6.28 -3.74 -8.61
CA LEU A 108 -6.11 -2.71 -7.59
C LEU A 108 -7.29 -1.74 -7.56
N THR A 109 -7.85 -1.39 -8.73
CA THR A 109 -9.03 -0.53 -8.83
C THR A 109 -10.26 -1.21 -8.24
N MET A 110 -10.49 -2.48 -8.55
CA MET A 110 -11.58 -3.26 -7.94
C MET A 110 -11.45 -3.31 -6.42
N LEU A 111 -10.24 -3.53 -5.90
CA LEU A 111 -9.98 -3.50 -4.46
C LEU A 111 -10.28 -2.12 -3.87
N LYS A 112 -9.85 -1.03 -4.53
CA LYS A 112 -10.12 0.34 -4.11
C LYS A 112 -11.62 0.63 -4.04
N VAL A 113 -12.39 0.24 -5.06
CA VAL A 113 -13.86 0.41 -5.07
C VAL A 113 -14.51 -0.33 -3.91
N GLN A 114 -14.07 -1.57 -3.65
CA GLN A 114 -14.59 -2.33 -2.51
C GLN A 114 -14.25 -1.67 -1.17
N ILE A 115 -13.06 -1.08 -1.04
CA ILE A 115 -12.67 -0.31 0.15
C ILE A 115 -13.51 0.95 0.30
N ASP A 116 -13.69 1.72 -0.79
CA ASP A 116 -14.49 2.95 -0.78
C ASP A 116 -15.95 2.65 -0.36
N ASN A 117 -16.53 1.55 -0.84
CA ASN A 117 -17.89 1.12 -0.48
C ASN A 117 -18.04 0.70 0.99
N ASN A 118 -16.95 0.33 1.66
CA ASN A 118 -16.96 -0.13 3.07
C ASN A 118 -16.17 0.82 3.99
N LEU A 119 -15.86 2.04 3.52
CA LEU A 119 -14.87 2.93 4.11
C LEU A 119 -15.19 3.25 5.57
N GLU A 120 -16.36 3.82 5.82
CA GLU A 120 -16.81 4.25 7.14
C GLU A 120 -17.11 3.05 8.04
N GLN A 121 -17.80 2.04 7.50
CA GLN A 121 -18.24 0.87 8.26
C GLN A 121 -17.08 0.05 8.83
N LEU A 122 -15.97 -0.01 8.10
CA LEU A 122 -14.79 -0.77 8.48
C LEU A 122 -13.59 0.12 8.82
N ASN A 123 -13.77 1.45 8.88
CA ASN A 123 -12.74 2.45 9.18
C ASN A 123 -11.52 2.41 8.22
N LEU A 124 -11.68 2.11 6.93
CA LEU A 124 -10.59 1.75 5.99
C LEU A 124 -9.79 2.95 5.42
N HIS A 125 -9.82 4.12 6.07
CA HIS A 125 -9.22 5.36 5.54
C HIS A 125 -7.71 5.25 5.33
N ASP A 126 -7.02 4.57 6.24
CA ASP A 126 -5.59 4.29 6.18
C ASP A 126 -5.23 3.49 4.92
N ILE A 127 -5.94 2.38 4.68
CA ILE A 127 -5.71 1.49 3.53
C ILE A 127 -6.03 2.23 2.22
N ARG A 128 -7.13 3.00 2.20
CA ARG A 128 -7.50 3.82 1.03
C ARG A 128 -6.40 4.83 0.69
N SER A 129 -5.85 5.51 1.70
CA SER A 129 -4.76 6.47 1.52
C SER A 129 -3.50 5.81 0.95
N GLU A 130 -3.17 4.61 1.44
CA GLU A 130 -2.02 3.85 0.96
C GLU A 130 -2.20 3.40 -0.50
N ILE A 131 -3.37 2.91 -0.88
CA ILE A 131 -3.70 2.56 -2.27
C ILE A 131 -3.62 3.78 -3.19
N ASN A 132 -4.13 4.94 -2.77
CA ASN A 132 -4.03 6.18 -3.55
C ASN A 132 -2.57 6.60 -3.76
N THR A 133 -1.75 6.48 -2.71
CA THR A 133 -0.31 6.74 -2.78
C THR A 133 0.37 5.77 -3.76
N TYR A 134 0.00 4.49 -3.73
CA TYR A 134 0.49 3.51 -4.67
C TYR A 134 0.11 3.84 -6.13
N PHE A 135 -1.15 4.22 -6.39
CA PHE A 135 -1.60 4.66 -7.72
C PHE A 135 -0.82 5.86 -8.26
N LYS A 136 -0.41 6.80 -7.38
CA LYS A 136 0.45 7.92 -7.77
C LYS A 136 1.78 7.42 -8.36
N TYR A 137 2.37 6.37 -7.79
CA TYR A 137 3.60 5.78 -8.31
C TYR A 137 3.39 4.94 -9.57
N ILE A 138 2.25 4.25 -9.70
CA ILE A 138 1.87 3.61 -10.97
C ILE A 138 1.81 4.66 -12.09
N LYS A 139 1.18 5.82 -11.85
CA LYS A 139 1.11 6.90 -12.87
C LYS A 139 2.49 7.40 -13.28
N LYS A 140 3.38 7.61 -12.31
CA LYS A 140 4.79 7.98 -12.59
C LYS A 140 5.50 6.90 -13.40
N LEU A 141 5.29 5.63 -13.08
CA LEU A 141 5.84 4.50 -13.81
C LEU A 141 5.32 4.45 -15.26
N TYR A 142 4.03 4.71 -15.51
CA TYR A 142 3.50 4.81 -16.88
C TYR A 142 4.15 5.96 -17.67
N ALA A 143 4.39 7.11 -17.04
CA ALA A 143 5.09 8.22 -17.69
C ALA A 143 6.55 7.87 -18.06
N VAL A 144 7.22 7.07 -17.23
CA VAL A 144 8.52 6.50 -17.57
C VAL A 144 8.37 5.52 -18.75
N LEU A 145 7.43 4.58 -18.68
CA LEU A 145 7.21 3.58 -19.74
C LEU A 145 6.87 4.20 -21.10
N SER A 146 6.11 5.28 -21.14
CA SER A 146 5.74 5.94 -22.39
C SER A 146 6.88 6.72 -23.04
N SER A 147 7.91 7.11 -22.27
CA SER A 147 8.97 7.99 -22.75
C SER A 147 10.33 7.32 -22.83
N TYR A 148 10.60 6.27 -22.06
CA TYR A 148 11.96 5.72 -21.93
C TYR A 148 12.52 5.08 -23.21
N GLN A 149 11.67 4.70 -24.18
CA GLN A 149 12.11 4.17 -25.48
C GLN A 149 12.47 5.27 -26.50
N ILE A 150 12.00 6.51 -26.29
CA ILE A 150 12.14 7.62 -27.24
C ILE A 150 13.21 8.61 -26.75
N LEU A 151 13.35 8.74 -25.43
CA LEU A 151 14.30 9.65 -24.79
C LEU A 151 15.76 9.17 -24.97
N THR A 152 16.69 10.13 -24.86
CA THR A 152 18.11 9.81 -24.73
C THR A 152 18.33 8.97 -23.46
N TYR A 153 19.34 8.09 -23.50
CA TYR A 153 19.69 7.22 -22.36
C TYR A 153 19.82 7.99 -21.05
N ASN A 154 20.52 9.13 -21.04
CA ASN A 154 20.73 9.94 -19.84
C ASN A 154 19.40 10.44 -19.26
N THR A 155 18.50 10.95 -20.10
CA THR A 155 17.20 11.45 -19.63
C THR A 155 16.32 10.31 -19.11
N ALA A 156 16.25 9.18 -19.84
CA ALA A 156 15.47 8.02 -19.43
C ALA A 156 16.00 7.41 -18.12
N SER A 157 17.32 7.24 -18.01
CA SER A 157 17.97 6.68 -16.82
C SER A 157 17.73 7.57 -15.59
N ASN A 158 17.85 8.89 -15.72
CA ASN A 158 17.59 9.85 -14.65
C ASN A 158 16.14 9.78 -14.14
N GLN A 159 15.16 9.64 -15.05
CA GLN A 159 13.76 9.49 -14.65
C GLN A 159 13.51 8.17 -13.89
N ILE A 160 14.07 7.06 -14.36
CA ILE A 160 13.96 5.76 -13.70
C ILE A 160 14.62 5.78 -12.32
N LEU A 161 15.84 6.32 -12.22
CA LEU A 161 16.58 6.41 -10.96
C LEU A 161 15.91 7.36 -9.97
N ARG A 162 15.35 8.48 -10.44
CA ARG A 162 14.53 9.36 -9.60
C ARG A 162 13.33 8.62 -9.03
N LEU A 163 12.58 7.89 -9.86
CA LEU A 163 11.46 7.06 -9.38
C LEU A 163 11.92 6.02 -8.36
N ALA A 164 13.03 5.33 -8.62
CA ALA A 164 13.61 4.35 -7.71
C ALA A 164 13.98 4.99 -6.35
N SER A 165 14.54 6.19 -6.35
CA SER A 165 14.90 6.93 -5.13
C SER A 165 13.68 7.30 -4.29
N GLU A 166 12.59 7.73 -4.93
CA GLU A 166 11.34 8.07 -4.24
C GLU A 166 10.69 6.82 -3.61
N LEU A 167 10.73 5.69 -4.33
CA LEU A 167 10.21 4.40 -3.86
C LEU A 167 10.97 3.83 -2.66
N LYS A 168 12.20 4.29 -2.36
CA LYS A 168 12.95 3.85 -1.16
C LYS A 168 12.22 4.17 0.15
N ARG A 169 11.35 5.19 0.14
CA ARG A 169 10.57 5.61 1.33
C ARG A 169 9.34 4.75 1.58
N PHE A 170 8.94 3.88 0.64
CA PHE A 170 7.69 3.12 0.69
C PHE A 170 7.94 1.62 0.52
N ASN A 171 7.22 0.77 1.25
CA ASN A 171 7.36 -0.68 1.12
C ASN A 171 6.55 -1.24 -0.06
N TYR A 172 6.97 -0.90 -1.29
CA TYR A 172 6.34 -1.36 -2.54
C TYR A 172 7.31 -2.27 -3.32
N PRO A 173 7.49 -3.54 -2.90
CA PRO A 173 8.54 -4.39 -3.43
C PRO A 173 8.35 -4.71 -4.92
N ASN A 174 7.12 -4.89 -5.38
CA ASN A 174 6.83 -5.12 -6.79
C ASN A 174 7.19 -3.92 -7.69
N LEU A 175 6.84 -2.68 -7.32
CA LEU A 175 7.22 -1.48 -8.06
C LEU A 175 8.73 -1.31 -8.06
N ARG A 176 9.40 -1.47 -6.91
CA ARG A 176 10.87 -1.38 -6.82
C ARG A 176 11.55 -2.37 -7.77
N ARG A 177 11.11 -3.64 -7.76
CA ARG A 177 11.62 -4.68 -8.66
C ARG A 177 11.38 -4.31 -10.12
N PHE A 178 10.19 -3.82 -10.46
CA PHE A 178 9.87 -3.47 -11.83
C PHE A 178 10.65 -2.24 -12.32
N THR A 179 10.76 -1.19 -11.51
CA THR A 179 11.61 -0.02 -11.80
C THR A 179 13.07 -0.42 -12.02
N TYR A 180 13.61 -1.32 -11.20
CA TYR A 180 14.97 -1.84 -11.39
C TYR A 180 15.11 -2.67 -12.68
N SER A 181 14.08 -3.47 -13.01
CA SER A 181 14.05 -4.20 -14.28
C SER A 181 14.09 -3.26 -15.48
N LEU A 182 13.35 -2.15 -15.45
CA LEU A 182 13.37 -1.14 -16.51
C LEU A 182 14.75 -0.49 -16.65
N TYR A 183 15.40 -0.16 -15.54
CA TYR A 183 16.76 0.39 -15.56
C TYR A 183 17.75 -0.58 -16.20
N ASN A 184 17.69 -1.86 -15.83
CA ASN A 184 18.56 -2.89 -16.38
C ASN A 184 18.33 -3.12 -17.88
N GLU A 185 17.08 -3.09 -18.32
CA GLU A 185 16.74 -3.19 -19.75
C GLU A 185 17.33 -2.01 -20.53
N LEU A 186 17.14 -0.78 -20.04
CA LEU A 186 17.69 0.42 -20.66
C LEU A 186 19.22 0.37 -20.74
N LEU A 187 19.88 -0.06 -19.65
CA LEU A 187 21.32 -0.25 -19.58
C LEU A 187 21.82 -1.30 -20.59
N HIS A 188 21.15 -2.45 -20.68
CA HIS A 188 21.49 -3.47 -21.66
C HIS A 188 21.37 -2.97 -23.10
N LEU A 189 20.28 -2.25 -23.42
CA LEU A 189 20.10 -1.65 -24.74
C LEU A 189 21.23 -0.67 -25.07
N LYS A 190 21.61 0.18 -24.11
CA LYS A 190 22.69 1.15 -24.33
C LYS A 190 24.04 0.47 -24.51
N LEU A 191 24.35 -0.55 -23.72
CA LEU A 191 25.59 -1.32 -23.85
C LEU A 191 25.66 -2.06 -25.20
N ASN A 192 24.55 -2.63 -25.67
CA ASN A 192 24.45 -3.22 -27.01
C ASN A 192 24.66 -2.19 -28.13
N GLU A 193 24.20 -0.95 -27.96
CA GLU A 193 24.46 0.12 -28.92
C GLU A 193 25.95 0.48 -28.96
N VAL A 194 26.60 0.53 -27.79
CA VAL A 194 28.03 0.83 -27.66
C VAL A 194 28.88 -0.29 -28.24
N SER A 195 28.55 -1.56 -27.97
CA SER A 195 29.32 -2.72 -28.49
C SER A 195 29.33 -2.78 -30.01
N LYS A 196 28.23 -2.41 -30.66
CA LYS A 196 28.15 -2.32 -32.14
C LYS A 196 29.13 -1.30 -32.74
N ARG A 197 29.55 -0.30 -31.97
CA ARG A 197 30.46 0.77 -32.43
C ARG A 197 31.89 0.60 -31.95
N HIS A 198 32.10 -0.23 -30.93
CA HIS A 198 33.37 -0.38 -30.24
C HIS A 198 33.60 -1.83 -29.87
N GLU A 199 34.66 -2.44 -30.40
CA GLU A 199 35.14 -3.75 -29.91
C GLU A 199 35.69 -3.61 -28.47
N ARG A 200 36.35 -2.48 -28.19
CA ARG A 200 36.93 -2.15 -26.89
C ARG A 200 36.67 -0.70 -26.52
N ILE A 201 36.44 -0.43 -25.23
CA ILE A 201 36.29 0.93 -24.70
C ILE A 201 37.00 1.08 -23.36
N LYS A 202 37.60 2.24 -23.11
CA LYS A 202 38.14 2.59 -21.78
C LYS A 202 37.00 2.81 -20.78
N LEU A 203 37.20 2.39 -19.52
CA LEU A 203 36.24 2.53 -18.42
C LEU A 203 35.76 3.98 -18.25
N HIS A 204 36.67 4.96 -18.26
CA HIS A 204 36.32 6.38 -18.11
C HIS A 204 35.36 6.86 -19.22
N LYS A 205 35.56 6.39 -20.45
CA LYS A 205 34.74 6.81 -21.60
C LYS A 205 33.36 6.16 -21.53
N LEU A 206 33.27 4.90 -21.10
CA LEU A 206 31.99 4.25 -20.86
C LEU A 206 31.25 4.89 -19.68
N SER A 207 31.97 5.25 -18.61
CA SER A 207 31.44 5.99 -17.45
C SER A 207 30.77 7.30 -17.87
N GLN A 208 31.38 8.07 -18.76
CA GLN A 208 30.78 9.29 -19.32
C GLN A 208 29.53 8.99 -20.17
N ILE A 209 29.55 7.95 -21.00
CA ILE A 209 28.40 7.57 -21.85
C ILE A 209 27.21 7.15 -21.00
N LEU A 210 27.46 6.39 -19.93
CA LEU A 210 26.43 5.88 -19.03
C LEU A 210 26.08 6.87 -17.92
N THR A 211 26.85 7.94 -17.74
CA THR A 211 26.72 8.86 -16.60
C THR A 211 26.74 8.10 -15.25
N ILE A 212 27.66 7.13 -15.13
CA ILE A 212 27.86 6.31 -13.92
C ILE A 212 29.30 6.52 -13.45
N ASP A 213 29.51 6.77 -12.16
CA ASP A 213 30.86 6.91 -11.61
C ASP A 213 31.73 5.68 -11.90
N PRO A 214 33.03 5.84 -12.25
CA PRO A 214 33.89 4.72 -12.64
C PRO A 214 33.96 3.58 -11.61
N GLU A 215 33.93 3.90 -10.32
CA GLU A 215 33.94 2.92 -9.22
C GLU A 215 32.66 2.05 -9.25
N ASN A 216 31.49 2.71 -9.28
CA ASN A 216 30.19 2.05 -9.38
C ASN A 216 30.03 1.26 -10.68
N LEU A 217 30.60 1.76 -11.77
CA LEU A 217 30.58 1.09 -13.07
C LEU A 217 31.40 -0.20 -13.06
N THR A 218 32.53 -0.23 -12.35
CA THR A 218 33.37 -1.43 -12.24
C THR A 218 32.59 -2.57 -11.56
N GLU A 219 31.95 -2.29 -10.43
CA GLU A 219 31.11 -3.28 -9.75
C GLU A 219 29.94 -3.77 -10.61
N LEU A 220 29.35 -2.86 -11.39
CA LEU A 220 28.25 -3.17 -12.30
C LEU A 220 28.72 -4.07 -13.44
N ILE A 221 29.91 -3.82 -14.00
CA ILE A 221 30.52 -4.66 -15.04
C ILE A 221 30.78 -6.06 -14.53
N ASP A 222 31.33 -6.22 -13.32
CA ASP A 222 31.59 -7.53 -12.71
C ASP A 222 30.31 -8.36 -12.52
N LYS A 223 29.18 -7.68 -12.28
CA LYS A 223 27.85 -8.32 -12.19
C LYS A 223 27.29 -8.65 -13.57
N LEU A 224 27.56 -7.83 -14.58
CA LEU A 224 27.06 -8.03 -15.94
C LEU A 224 27.78 -9.17 -16.66
N ILE A 225 29.11 -9.27 -16.55
CA ILE A 225 29.92 -10.32 -17.20
C ILE A 225 29.44 -11.74 -16.82
N LYS A 226 28.90 -11.91 -15.61
CA LYS A 226 28.36 -13.18 -15.12
C LYS A 226 27.04 -13.60 -15.77
N LYS A 227 26.44 -12.77 -16.63
CA LYS A 227 25.17 -13.07 -17.30
C LYS A 227 25.44 -13.55 -18.72
N ASP A 228 24.76 -14.64 -19.11
CA ASP A 228 24.90 -15.22 -20.46
C ASP A 228 24.52 -14.26 -21.59
N THR A 229 23.65 -13.29 -21.31
CA THR A 229 23.20 -12.26 -22.28
C THR A 229 23.99 -10.96 -22.22
N SER A 230 25.12 -10.95 -21.52
CA SER A 230 25.96 -9.76 -21.39
C SER A 230 26.53 -9.32 -22.73
N PRO A 231 26.44 -8.04 -23.11
CA PRO A 231 27.21 -7.49 -24.22
C PRO A 231 28.71 -7.40 -23.91
N ILE A 232 29.09 -7.45 -22.63
CA ILE A 232 30.47 -7.35 -22.17
C ILE A 232 31.05 -8.76 -22.03
N LYS A 233 32.19 -8.99 -22.68
CA LYS A 233 32.91 -10.26 -22.67
C LYS A 233 33.83 -10.37 -21.45
N TYR A 234 34.68 -9.36 -21.24
CA TYR A 234 35.54 -9.27 -20.05
C TYR A 234 36.05 -7.84 -19.83
N TYR A 235 36.55 -7.60 -18.62
CA TYR A 235 37.19 -6.36 -18.20
C TYR A 235 38.68 -6.62 -17.93
N ILE A 236 39.56 -5.71 -18.38
CA ILE A 236 41.01 -5.78 -18.17
C ILE A 236 41.40 -4.74 -17.10
N PRO A 237 41.65 -5.14 -15.84
CA PRO A 237 41.92 -4.19 -14.75
C PRO A 237 43.16 -3.32 -14.99
N LYS A 238 44.23 -3.90 -15.56
CA LYS A 238 45.51 -3.20 -15.78
C LYS A 238 45.38 -2.02 -16.75
N THR A 239 44.61 -2.17 -17.82
CA THR A 239 44.45 -1.13 -18.86
C THR A 239 43.13 -0.37 -18.72
N GLN A 240 42.28 -0.78 -17.78
CA GLN A 240 40.91 -0.31 -17.58
C GLN A 240 40.07 -0.37 -18.87
N GLU A 241 40.23 -1.44 -19.63
CA GLU A 241 39.51 -1.66 -20.90
C GLU A 241 38.40 -2.68 -20.73
N ILE A 242 37.29 -2.39 -21.37
CA ILE A 242 36.11 -3.24 -21.43
C ILE A 242 36.04 -3.77 -22.84
N VAL A 243 36.00 -5.09 -22.98
CA VAL A 243 35.92 -5.78 -24.25
C VAL A 243 34.49 -6.29 -24.43
N PHE A 244 33.88 -5.92 -25.56
CA PHE A 244 32.52 -6.37 -25.89
C PHE A 244 32.55 -7.67 -26.70
N ASN A 245 31.39 -8.33 -26.78
CA ASN A 245 31.15 -9.49 -27.65
C ASN A 245 30.98 -9.11 -29.11
#